data_AF-A0A2N3G8T1-F1
#
_entry.id   AF-A0A2N3G8T1-F1
#
_cell.length_a   1.000
_cell.length_b   1.000
_cell.length_c   1.000
_cell.angle_alpha   90.00
_cell.angle_beta   90.00
_cell.angle_gamma   90.00
#
_symmetry.space_group_name_H-M   'P 1'
#
loop_
_entity.id
_entity.type
_entity.pdbx_description
1 polymer ?
#
loop_
_entity_poly.entity_id
_entity_poly.type
_entity_poly.pdbx_seq_one_letter_code
_entity_poly.pdbx_strand_id
1 'polypeptide(L)'
;MGSVGIGLALKRASNPSAFEKVLVKDTPLMRIALAVIGGFCAAVLMLGVLAYVNGGLQFADCTGTARAGWIVPLIGGLVIGLASLVLLKPGDDVNIPGSGHQVHTSTCVSCGSPILQEWRLCPHCGQLMECSTDRPGPLPFGSRA
;
A
#
# COMPACT_ATOMS: atom_id res chain seq x y z
N MET A 1 -25.22 29.27 -44.42
CA MET A 1 -23.81 29.26 -43.97
C MET A 1 -23.82 29.28 -42.45
N GLY A 2 -23.85 28.10 -41.83
CA GLY A 2 -23.97 27.95 -40.38
C GLY A 2 -22.96 26.91 -39.90
N SER A 3 -21.92 27.39 -39.23
CA SER A 3 -20.86 26.57 -38.63
C SER A 3 -20.95 26.73 -37.13
N VAL A 4 -21.80 25.90 -36.50
CA VAL A 4 -21.94 25.85 -35.04
C VAL A 4 -21.81 24.41 -34.59
N GLY A 5 -20.82 24.13 -33.74
CA GLY A 5 -20.91 23.04 -32.76
C GLY A 5 -20.12 21.76 -33.03
N ILE A 6 -18.78 21.82 -33.03
CA ILE A 6 -17.93 20.61 -32.82
C ILE A 6 -16.95 20.80 -31.63
N GLY A 7 -16.91 21.97 -30.99
CA GLY A 7 -15.84 22.32 -30.03
C GLY A 7 -15.98 21.87 -28.57
N LEU A 8 -17.00 21.10 -28.17
CA LEU A 8 -17.37 20.96 -26.75
C LEU A 8 -17.35 19.53 -26.17
N ALA A 9 -16.79 18.55 -26.88
CA ALA A 9 -16.72 17.17 -26.39
C ALA A 9 -15.35 16.74 -25.82
N LEU A 10 -14.26 17.48 -26.06
CA LEU A 10 -12.92 17.05 -25.66
C LEU A 10 -12.41 17.65 -24.34
N LYS A 11 -13.11 18.63 -23.74
CA LYS A 11 -12.66 19.31 -22.51
C LYS A 11 -13.17 18.69 -21.21
N ARG A 12 -13.58 17.42 -21.23
CA ARG A 12 -14.11 16.70 -20.05
C ARG A 12 -13.30 15.46 -19.62
N ALA A 13 -12.09 15.30 -20.15
CA ALA A 13 -11.22 14.15 -19.85
C ALA A 13 -9.90 14.54 -19.16
N SER A 14 -9.85 15.64 -18.41
CA SER A 14 -8.64 16.05 -17.65
C SER A 14 -8.92 16.25 -16.16
N ASN A 15 -9.59 15.30 -15.52
CA ASN A 15 -9.66 15.29 -14.05
C ASN A 15 -8.88 14.07 -13.52
N PRO A 16 -7.56 14.21 -13.28
CA PRO A 16 -6.70 13.09 -12.86
C PRO A 16 -7.11 12.52 -11.49
N SER A 17 -7.81 13.29 -10.67
CA SER A 17 -8.25 12.90 -9.32
C SER A 17 -9.35 11.81 -9.29
N ALA A 18 -10.08 11.61 -10.40
CA ALA A 18 -11.11 10.58 -10.49
C ALA A 18 -10.53 9.21 -10.88
N PHE A 19 -9.44 9.19 -11.66
CA PHE A 19 -8.79 7.94 -12.08
C PHE A 19 -8.03 7.29 -10.92
N GLU A 20 -7.45 8.10 -10.03
CA GLU A 20 -6.73 7.63 -8.84
C GLU A 20 -7.66 6.90 -7.86
N LYS A 21 -8.91 7.36 -7.72
CA LYS A 21 -9.90 6.72 -6.83
C LYS A 21 -10.49 5.43 -7.39
N VAL A 22 -10.45 5.23 -8.70
CA VAL A 22 -10.92 3.97 -9.34
C VAL A 22 -9.79 2.94 -9.37
N LEU A 23 -8.53 3.38 -9.46
CA LEU A 23 -7.38 2.48 -9.47
C LEU A 23 -6.95 2.01 -8.07
N VAL A 24 -7.32 2.74 -7.01
CA VAL A 24 -7.07 2.36 -5.60
C VAL A 24 -8.37 1.91 -4.95
N LYS A 25 -9.08 0.99 -5.58
CA LYS A 25 -10.10 0.20 -4.89
C LYS A 25 -9.43 -1.10 -4.47
N ASP A 26 -9.06 -1.17 -3.20
CA ASP A 26 -8.39 -2.27 -2.50
C ASP A 26 -8.92 -3.64 -2.91
N THR A 27 -8.45 -4.13 -4.05
CA THR A 27 -8.81 -5.45 -4.53
C THR A 27 -7.63 -6.34 -4.20
N PRO A 28 -7.83 -7.46 -3.49
CA PRO A 28 -6.77 -8.45 -3.26
C PRO A 28 -6.14 -8.90 -4.58
N LEU A 29 -6.90 -8.80 -5.67
CA LEU A 29 -6.47 -9.00 -7.05
C LEU A 29 -5.35 -8.06 -7.52
N MET A 30 -5.39 -6.77 -7.15
CA MET A 30 -4.33 -5.81 -7.49
C MET A 30 -3.02 -6.13 -6.74
N ARG A 31 -3.13 -6.53 -5.47
CA ARG A 31 -1.97 -6.94 -4.66
C ARG A 31 -1.31 -8.19 -5.23
N ILE A 32 -2.12 -9.18 -5.63
CA ILE A 32 -1.64 -10.39 -6.30
C ILE A 32 -1.01 -10.03 -7.65
N ALA A 33 -1.64 -9.18 -8.45
CA ALA A 33 -1.10 -8.76 -9.75
C ALA A 33 0.26 -8.06 -9.60
N LEU A 34 0.40 -7.15 -8.63
CA LEU A 34 1.68 -6.49 -8.31
C LEU A 34 2.76 -7.48 -7.87
N ALA A 35 2.41 -8.43 -7.02
CA ALA A 35 3.34 -9.48 -6.59
C ALA A 35 3.79 -10.37 -7.75
N VAL A 36 2.86 -10.76 -8.64
CA VAL A 36 3.16 -11.58 -9.83
C VAL A 36 4.04 -10.81 -10.81
N ILE A 37 3.71 -9.55 -11.12
CA ILE A 37 4.49 -8.72 -12.03
C ILE A 37 5.89 -8.45 -11.46
N GLY A 38 5.98 -8.12 -10.17
CA GLY A 38 7.26 -7.91 -9.49
C GLY A 38 8.14 -9.16 -9.49
N GLY A 39 7.55 -10.32 -9.16
CA GLY A 39 8.23 -11.61 -9.22
C GLY A 39 8.70 -11.97 -10.63
N PHE A 40 7.87 -11.73 -11.65
CA PHE A 40 8.21 -11.98 -13.04
C PHE A 40 9.35 -11.07 -13.53
N CYS A 41 9.30 -9.76 -13.23
CA CYS A 41 10.38 -8.83 -13.55
C CYS A 41 11.71 -9.24 -12.89
N ALA A 42 11.68 -9.61 -11.60
CA ALA A 42 12.87 -10.08 -10.90
C ALA A 42 13.44 -11.36 -11.53
N ALA A 43 12.58 -12.31 -11.93
CA ALA A 43 13.01 -13.53 -12.60
C ALA A 43 13.65 -13.25 -13.97
N VAL A 44 13.07 -12.36 -14.78
CA VAL A 44 13.65 -11.95 -16.08
C VAL A 44 15.00 -11.27 -15.90
N LEU A 45 15.14 -10.36 -14.92
CA LEU A 45 16.42 -9.71 -14.62
C LEU A 45 17.47 -10.72 -14.16
N MET A 46 17.10 -11.67 -13.30
CA MET A 46 18.00 -12.70 -12.81
C MET A 46 18.46 -13.63 -13.95
N LEU A 47 17.55 -14.04 -14.84
CA LEU A 47 17.88 -14.81 -16.05
C LEU A 47 18.80 -14.03 -17.00
N GLY A 48 18.57 -12.72 -17.17
CA GLY A 48 19.42 -11.85 -17.98
C GLY A 48 20.85 -11.77 -17.43
N VAL A 49 21.01 -11.62 -16.11
CA VAL A 49 22.32 -11.62 -15.45
C VAL A 49 23.01 -12.98 -15.61
N LEU A 50 22.27 -14.08 -15.42
CA LEU A 50 22.81 -15.43 -15.64
C LEU A 50 23.25 -15.65 -17.09
N ALA A 51 22.46 -15.20 -18.07
CA ALA A 51 22.81 -15.30 -19.48
C ALA A 51 24.04 -14.44 -19.83
N TYR A 52 24.11 -13.22 -19.28
CA TYR A 52 25.24 -12.32 -19.48
C TYR A 52 26.55 -12.89 -18.91
N VAL A 53 26.50 -13.40 -17.67
CA VAL A 53 27.67 -13.98 -17.00
C VAL A 53 28.11 -15.29 -17.68
N ASN A 54 27.16 -16.17 -18.05
CA ASN A 54 27.47 -17.41 -18.78
C ASN A 54 27.93 -17.16 -20.23
N GLY A 55 27.53 -16.06 -20.86
CA GLY A 55 28.00 -15.68 -22.18
C GLY A 55 29.46 -15.21 -22.18
N GLY A 56 29.91 -14.58 -21.08
CA GLY A 56 31.28 -14.07 -20.95
C GLY A 56 32.30 -15.09 -20.44
N LEU A 57 31.85 -16.08 -19.67
CA LEU A 57 32.70 -17.11 -19.10
C LEU A 57 32.33 -18.42 -19.78
N GLN A 58 33.19 -18.94 -20.67
CA GLN A 58 33.01 -20.21 -21.40
C GLN A 58 33.01 -21.43 -20.45
N PHE A 59 32.06 -21.51 -19.52
CA PHE A 59 31.86 -22.64 -18.62
C PHE A 59 31.10 -23.79 -19.30
N ALA A 60 31.46 -24.10 -20.54
CA ALA A 60 30.83 -25.16 -21.32
C ALA A 60 31.01 -26.57 -20.68
N ASP A 61 32.00 -26.75 -19.80
CA ASP A 61 32.42 -28.08 -19.35
C ASP A 61 32.21 -28.40 -17.86
N CYS A 62 31.72 -27.47 -17.03
CA CYS A 62 31.29 -27.80 -15.66
C CYS A 62 29.80 -28.21 -15.64
N THR A 63 29.51 -29.34 -16.28
CA THR A 63 28.17 -29.94 -16.48
C THR A 63 27.39 -30.28 -15.19
N GLY A 64 28.01 -30.16 -14.01
CA GLY A 64 27.34 -30.37 -12.72
C GLY A 64 26.24 -29.34 -12.42
N THR A 65 26.41 -28.09 -12.85
CA THR A 65 25.40 -27.03 -12.65
C THR A 65 24.41 -26.90 -13.81
N ALA A 66 24.71 -27.43 -15.00
CA ALA A 66 23.82 -27.34 -16.16
C ALA A 66 22.45 -28.00 -15.94
N ARG A 67 22.40 -29.09 -15.16
CA ARG A 67 21.15 -29.83 -14.89
C ARG A 67 20.36 -29.28 -13.70
N ALA A 68 21.02 -28.55 -12.80
CA ALA A 68 20.42 -27.98 -11.59
C ALA A 68 20.26 -26.45 -11.65
N GLY A 69 20.76 -25.79 -12.69
CA GLY A 69 20.77 -24.34 -12.83
C GLY A 69 19.37 -23.71 -12.87
N TRP A 70 18.35 -24.47 -13.29
CA TRP A 70 16.95 -24.04 -13.28
C TRP A 70 16.31 -24.10 -11.88
N ILE A 71 16.90 -24.84 -10.93
CA ILE A 71 16.39 -24.96 -9.56
C ILE A 71 16.64 -23.67 -8.79
N VAL A 72 17.78 -23.02 -9.01
CA VAL A 72 18.15 -21.77 -8.32
C VAL A 72 17.13 -20.64 -8.54
N PRO A 73 16.71 -20.29 -9.78
CA PRO A 73 15.69 -19.26 -9.99
C PRO A 73 14.30 -19.69 -9.49
N LEU A 74 13.98 -20.99 -9.48
CA LEU A 74 12.73 -21.47 -8.87
C LEU A 74 12.71 -21.27 -7.36
N ILE A 75 13.78 -21.65 -6.66
CA ILE A 75 13.90 -21.44 -5.21
C ILE A 75 13.93 -19.94 -4.89
N GLY A 76 14.68 -19.15 -5.66
CA GLY A 76 14.74 -17.69 -5.50
C GLY A 76 13.37 -17.03 -5.66
N GLY A 77 12.65 -17.37 -6.73
CA GLY A 77 11.29 -16.88 -6.98
C GLY A 77 10.32 -17.30 -5.87
N LEU A 78 10.40 -18.54 -5.39
CA LEU A 78 9.56 -19.03 -4.29
C LEU A 78 9.81 -18.25 -2.98
N VAL A 79 11.07 -18.00 -2.62
CA VAL A 79 11.43 -17.28 -1.39
C VAL A 79 10.96 -15.82 -1.46
N ILE A 80 11.19 -15.15 -2.59
CA ILE A 80 10.74 -13.75 -2.77
C ILE A 80 9.21 -13.68 -2.76
N GLY A 81 8.53 -14.63 -3.43
CA GLY A 81 7.07 -14.72 -3.44
C GLY A 81 6.49 -14.94 -2.04
N LEU A 82 7.08 -15.85 -1.25
CA LEU A 82 6.69 -16.09 0.14
C LEU A 82 6.93 -14.88 1.03
N ALA A 83 8.10 -14.25 0.94
CA ALA A 83 8.40 -13.04 1.68
C ALA A 83 7.41 -11.92 1.34
N SER A 84 7.07 -11.77 0.07
CA SER A 84 6.06 -10.81 -0.40
C SER A 84 4.69 -11.15 0.16
N LEU A 85 4.26 -12.41 0.14
CA LEU A 85 2.99 -12.84 0.74
C LEU A 85 2.92 -12.58 2.25
N VAL A 86 4.02 -12.80 2.98
CA VAL A 86 4.10 -12.53 4.41
C VAL A 86 4.00 -11.02 4.69
N LEU A 87 4.70 -10.20 3.90
CA LEU A 87 4.66 -8.74 4.06
C LEU A 87 3.33 -8.13 3.62
N LEU A 88 2.67 -8.71 2.61
CA LEU A 88 1.39 -8.24 2.10
C LEU A 88 0.19 -8.82 2.86
N LYS A 89 0.39 -9.79 3.76
CA LYS A 89 -0.69 -10.34 4.57
C LYS A 89 -1.29 -9.15 5.34
N PRO A 90 -2.51 -8.68 5.00
CA PRO A 90 -3.18 -7.69 5.81
C PRO A 90 -3.17 -8.28 7.21
N GLY A 91 -2.71 -7.50 8.21
CA GLY A 91 -2.84 -7.96 9.58
C GLY A 91 -4.29 -8.38 9.71
N ASP A 92 -4.53 -9.69 9.88
CA ASP A 92 -5.87 -10.17 10.22
C ASP A 92 -6.23 -9.29 11.39
N ASP A 93 -7.24 -8.44 11.19
CA ASP A 93 -7.77 -7.60 12.23
C ASP A 93 -8.22 -8.61 13.27
N VAL A 94 -7.33 -8.93 14.21
CA VAL A 94 -7.62 -9.84 15.29
C VAL A 94 -8.76 -9.11 15.95
N ASN A 95 -9.95 -9.65 15.72
CA ASN A 95 -11.18 -9.18 16.26
C ASN A 95 -11.09 -9.55 17.74
N ILE A 96 -10.22 -8.84 18.48
CA ILE A 96 -10.12 -8.91 19.92
C ILE A 96 -11.46 -8.33 20.35
N PRO A 97 -12.39 -9.17 20.86
CA PRO A 97 -13.67 -8.68 21.32
C PRO A 97 -13.40 -7.76 22.51
N GLY A 98 -13.34 -6.46 22.26
CA GLY A 98 -12.98 -5.44 23.25
C GLY A 98 -12.07 -4.31 22.76
N SER A 99 -11.31 -4.48 21.66
CA SER A 99 -10.52 -3.38 21.08
C SER A 99 -11.30 -2.67 19.98
N GLY A 100 -12.45 -2.10 20.35
CA GLY A 100 -13.16 -1.15 19.50
C GLY A 100 -12.38 0.17 19.44
N HIS A 101 -11.26 0.20 18.72
CA HIS A 101 -10.65 1.46 18.30
C HIS A 101 -11.48 2.01 17.15
N GLN A 102 -12.70 2.46 17.48
CA GLN A 102 -13.42 3.38 16.62
C GLN A 102 -12.53 4.62 16.54
N VAL A 103 -11.87 4.79 15.40
CA VAL A 103 -11.21 6.05 15.06
C VAL A 103 -12.31 7.09 15.03
N HIS A 104 -12.49 7.78 16.16
CA HIS A 104 -13.50 8.81 16.29
C HIS A 104 -13.10 9.97 15.40
N THR A 105 -13.84 10.11 14.30
CA THR A 105 -13.74 11.28 13.44
C THR A 105 -14.66 12.37 14.00
N SER A 106 -14.11 13.57 14.14
CA SER A 106 -14.84 14.78 14.51
C SER A 106 -14.72 15.82 13.41
N THR A 107 -15.64 16.76 13.32
CA THR A 107 -15.54 17.88 12.37
C THR A 107 -14.81 19.05 13.02
N CYS A 108 -13.94 19.72 12.28
CA CYS A 108 -13.29 20.93 12.74
C CYS A 108 -14.32 22.05 12.92
N VAL A 109 -14.38 22.67 14.10
CA VAL A 109 -15.30 23.78 14.39
C VAL A 109 -15.02 25.05 13.56
N SER A 110 -13.78 25.23 13.09
CA SER A 110 -13.40 26.43 12.32
C SER A 110 -13.66 26.31 10.82
N CYS A 111 -13.44 25.14 10.22
CA CYS A 111 -13.56 24.96 8.76
C CYS A 111 -14.58 23.91 8.32
N GLY A 112 -15.15 23.12 9.25
CA GLY A 112 -16.13 22.08 8.97
C GLY A 112 -15.55 20.80 8.35
N SER A 113 -14.24 20.73 8.11
CA SER A 113 -13.61 19.54 7.51
C SER A 113 -13.54 18.37 8.51
N PRO A 114 -13.73 17.12 8.07
CA PRO A 114 -13.60 15.95 8.93
C PRO A 114 -12.13 15.71 9.29
N ILE A 115 -11.87 15.45 10.56
CA ILE A 115 -10.53 15.24 11.13
C ILE A 115 -10.57 14.14 12.19
N LEU A 116 -9.43 13.52 12.48
CA LEU A 116 -9.32 12.52 13.53
C LEU A 116 -9.20 13.23 14.90
N GLN A 117 -9.91 12.74 15.92
CA GLN A 117 -9.91 13.35 17.26
C GLN A 117 -8.54 13.40 17.93
N GLU A 118 -7.62 12.52 17.55
CA GLU A 118 -6.25 12.48 18.08
C GLU A 118 -5.36 13.64 17.60
N TRP A 119 -5.83 14.47 16.66
CA TRP A 119 -5.03 15.55 16.08
C TRP A 119 -5.20 16.85 16.87
N ARG A 120 -4.07 17.43 17.29
CA ARG A 120 -4.04 18.71 18.00
C ARG A 120 -4.22 19.93 17.10
N LEU A 121 -4.09 19.75 15.78
CA LEU A 121 -4.12 20.82 14.79
C LEU A 121 -4.92 20.36 13.57
N CYS A 122 -5.82 21.20 13.07
CA CYS A 122 -6.54 20.91 11.83
C CYS A 122 -5.59 21.05 10.61
N PRO A 123 -5.45 20.02 9.76
CA PRO A 123 -4.56 20.08 8.59
C PRO A 123 -5.11 20.98 7.47
N HIS A 124 -6.40 21.30 7.52
CA HIS A 124 -7.06 22.08 6.49
C HIS A 124 -6.99 23.58 6.75
N CYS A 125 -7.08 24.01 8.01
CA CYS A 125 -7.09 25.44 8.37
C CYS A 125 -5.99 25.87 9.34
N GLY A 126 -5.23 24.94 9.94
CA GLY A 126 -4.16 25.25 10.89
C GLY A 126 -4.63 25.68 12.28
N GLN A 127 -5.93 25.62 12.58
CA GLN A 127 -6.45 25.95 13.90
C GLN A 127 -6.07 24.85 14.92
N LEU A 128 -5.66 25.24 16.12
CA LEU A 128 -5.48 24.31 17.25
C LEU A 128 -6.85 23.83 17.74
N MET A 129 -6.96 22.53 17.95
CA MET A 129 -8.14 21.89 18.51
C MET A 129 -7.95 21.73 20.02
N GLU A 130 -8.91 22.19 20.81
CA GLU A 130 -8.91 21.94 22.25
C GLU A 130 -9.16 20.44 22.47
N CYS A 131 -8.19 19.72 23.04
CA CYS A 131 -8.39 18.34 23.46
C CYS A 131 -9.50 18.33 24.52
N SER A 132 -10.69 17.85 24.15
CA SER A 132 -11.74 17.54 25.11
C SER A 132 -11.20 16.45 26.04
N THR A 133 -10.75 16.87 27.22
CA THR A 133 -10.34 15.99 28.30
C THR A 133 -11.62 15.45 28.94
N ASP A 134 -12.42 14.72 28.15
CA ASP A 134 -13.61 14.03 28.62
C ASP A 134 -13.27 12.56 28.89
N ARG A 135 -12.16 12.35 29.59
CA ARG A 135 -11.99 11.14 30.39
C ARG A 135 -12.51 11.50 31.78
N PRO A 136 -13.59 10.87 32.28
CA PRO A 136 -13.82 10.86 33.72
C PRO A 136 -12.56 10.27 34.36
N GLY A 137 -11.82 11.11 35.08
CA GLY A 137 -10.56 10.72 35.70
C GLY A 137 -10.74 9.50 36.62
N PRO A 138 -9.72 8.63 36.75
CA PRO A 138 -9.73 7.61 37.78
C PRO A 138 -9.89 8.29 39.14
N LEU A 139 -10.81 7.72 39.92
CA LEU A 139 -11.30 8.14 41.23
C LEU A 139 -10.22 8.67 42.18
N PRO A 140 -10.60 9.57 43.11
CA PRO A 140 -9.67 10.19 44.06
C PRO A 140 -8.92 9.10 44.84
N PHE A 141 -7.59 9.22 44.86
CA PHE A 141 -6.73 8.44 45.73
C PHE A 141 -7.25 8.55 47.16
N GLY A 142 -7.80 7.45 47.67
CA GLY A 142 -8.28 7.34 49.03
C GLY A 142 -7.15 7.59 50.02
N SER A 143 -7.31 8.67 50.78
CA SER A 143 -6.54 8.98 51.97
C SER A 143 -6.77 7.86 53.00
N ARG A 144 -5.81 6.95 53.17
CA ARG A 144 -5.76 6.11 54.37
C ARG A 144 -5.04 6.88 55.47
N ALA A 145 -5.78 7.15 56.54
CA ALA A 145 -5.26 7.52 57.85
C ALA A 145 -4.57 6.33 58.53
#